data_AF-A0A1F4X3Z0-F1
#
_entry.id   AF-A0A1F4X3Z0-F1
#
_cell.length_a   1.000
_cell.length_b   1.000
_cell.length_c   1.000
_cell.angle_alpha   90.00
_cell.angle_beta   90.00
_cell.angle_gamma   90.00
#
_symmetry.space_group_name_H-M   'P 1'
#
loop_
_entity.id
_entity.type
_entity.pdbx_description
1 polymer ?
#
loop_
_entity_poly.entity_id
_entity_poly.type
_entity_poly.pdbx_seq_one_letter_code
_entity_poly.pdbx_strand_id
1 'polypeptide(L)'
;MNLNGFPYEIADWVQLYSYLLGLETFSPEAIVQSDVNFDNRPVSMADNLFFLRILVGEAAPLHGQLYPVLFNPYDLLAGQFQKASPGDVVNFPIYFRNFQSAGALSFKVKFDPNQLSLVAVDTAATRVSFWTYDDSAHTEGIYDSVKTGDLNFAFDTGQLFLFAFCQSCTFDNLYSKVVSPGEGMILNLKFQISNSAPANTLLPIEFITEENLGHYNAYANTQDPSRLIIPSVFSAGVYTGLPQSGDVYTDGKLNVVDIVLLVNYIFKGFLPPNPNSLGDLDSDSDIDLADVMLLVNQIY
;
A
#
# COMPACT_ATOMS: atom_id res chain seq x y z
N MET A 1 -6.02 -4.98 26.57
CA MET A 1 -5.63 -3.56 26.48
C MET A 1 -6.24 -2.80 27.66
N ASN A 2 -5.49 -1.90 28.28
CA ASN A 2 -5.97 -0.99 29.32
C ASN A 2 -5.09 0.27 29.29
N LEU A 3 -5.37 1.19 28.37
CA LEU A 3 -4.54 2.37 28.13
C LEU A 3 -4.88 3.52 29.09
N ASN A 4 -6.07 3.51 29.70
CA ASN A 4 -6.54 4.61 30.54
C ASN A 4 -7.08 4.23 31.94
N GLY A 5 -7.00 2.97 32.33
CA GLY A 5 -7.45 2.46 33.63
C GLY A 5 -8.62 1.47 33.58
N PHE A 6 -9.39 1.43 32.47
CA PHE A 6 -10.46 0.46 32.25
C PHE A 6 -10.15 -0.46 31.07
N PRO A 7 -10.10 -1.80 31.26
CA PRO A 7 -9.68 -2.69 30.20
C PRO A 7 -10.75 -2.87 29.12
N TYR A 8 -10.31 -2.86 27.87
CA TYR A 8 -11.11 -3.17 26.68
C TYR A 8 -12.33 -2.26 26.51
N GLU A 9 -12.16 -0.96 26.70
CA GLU A 9 -13.23 0.01 26.45
C GLU A 9 -13.05 0.78 25.13
N ILE A 10 -14.10 1.50 24.73
CA ILE A 10 -14.12 2.30 23.50
C ILE A 10 -13.00 3.34 23.51
N ALA A 11 -12.68 3.94 24.65
CA ALA A 11 -11.64 4.95 24.75
C ALA A 11 -10.23 4.38 24.48
N ASP A 12 -9.94 3.17 24.93
CA ASP A 12 -8.68 2.48 24.58
C ASP A 12 -8.60 2.25 23.07
N TRP A 13 -9.71 1.83 22.44
CA TRP A 13 -9.74 1.63 20.99
C TRP A 13 -9.55 2.95 20.22
N VAL A 14 -10.15 4.04 20.71
CA VAL A 14 -9.93 5.38 20.15
C VAL A 14 -8.46 5.79 20.26
N GLN A 15 -7.81 5.58 21.40
CA GLN A 15 -6.38 5.89 21.57
C GLN A 15 -5.50 5.04 20.63
N LEU A 16 -5.80 3.75 20.51
CA LEU A 16 -5.14 2.87 19.55
C LEU A 16 -5.29 3.37 18.11
N TYR A 17 -6.51 3.78 17.75
CA TYR A 17 -6.80 4.34 16.43
C TYR A 17 -6.07 5.66 16.20
N SER A 18 -6.08 6.58 17.17
CA SER A 18 -5.33 7.84 17.12
C SER A 18 -3.82 7.61 16.98
N TYR A 19 -3.26 6.63 17.69
CA TYR A 19 -1.86 6.25 17.57
C TYR A 19 -1.52 5.77 16.15
N LEU A 20 -2.35 4.90 15.57
CA LEU A 20 -2.18 4.42 14.18
C LEU A 20 -2.28 5.54 13.14
N LEU A 21 -3.01 6.62 13.44
CA LEU A 21 -3.07 7.83 12.62
C LEU A 21 -1.88 8.78 12.83
N GLY A 22 -0.98 8.47 13.78
CA GLY A 22 0.13 9.34 14.18
C GLY A 22 -0.30 10.58 14.96
N LEU A 23 -1.52 10.58 15.53
CA LEU A 23 -2.06 11.70 16.32
C LEU A 23 -1.74 11.59 17.81
N GLU A 24 -1.39 10.39 18.28
CA GLU A 24 -1.00 10.11 19.66
C GLU A 24 0.31 9.33 19.71
N THR A 25 0.99 9.38 20.86
CA THR A 25 2.18 8.59 21.14
C THR A 25 1.91 7.64 22.30
N PHE A 26 2.41 6.41 22.21
CA PHE A 26 2.30 5.41 23.27
C PHE A 26 3.60 5.32 24.06
N SER A 27 3.50 5.04 25.36
CA SER A 27 4.64 4.59 26.14
C SER A 27 5.08 3.19 25.67
N PRO A 28 6.33 2.76 25.93
CA PRO A 28 6.77 1.41 25.63
C PRO A 28 5.86 0.32 26.21
N GLU A 29 5.33 0.53 27.42
CA GLU A 29 4.38 -0.40 28.06
C GLU A 29 3.03 -0.44 27.34
N ALA A 30 2.52 0.72 26.92
CA ALA A 30 1.29 0.82 26.14
C ALA A 30 1.41 0.12 24.79
N ILE A 31 2.57 0.21 24.13
CA ILE A 31 2.87 -0.52 22.87
C ILE A 31 2.81 -2.04 23.08
N VAL A 32 3.29 -2.55 24.22
CA VAL A 32 3.21 -3.99 24.53
C VAL A 32 1.77 -4.41 24.85
N GLN A 33 1.01 -3.57 25.56
CA GLN A 33 -0.39 -3.87 25.92
C GLN A 33 -1.38 -3.74 24.77
N SER A 34 -0.94 -3.19 23.65
CA SER A 34 -1.76 -2.94 22.48
C SER A 34 -1.72 -4.03 21.42
N ASP A 35 -0.81 -4.99 21.56
CA ASP A 35 -0.85 -6.30 20.90
C ASP A 35 -2.02 -7.11 21.48
N VAL A 36 -3.23 -6.87 21.00
CA VAL A 36 -4.46 -7.52 21.48
C VAL A 36 -4.72 -8.85 20.79
N ASN A 37 -4.17 -9.03 19.58
CA ASN A 37 -4.27 -10.29 18.86
C ASN A 37 -3.16 -11.29 19.25
N PHE A 38 -2.20 -10.87 20.08
CA PHE A 38 -1.06 -11.65 20.57
C PHE A 38 -0.19 -12.19 19.43
N ASP A 39 0.06 -11.38 18.40
CA ASP A 39 0.94 -11.78 17.29
C ASP A 39 2.41 -11.40 17.52
N ASN A 40 2.73 -10.83 18.69
CA ASN A 40 4.04 -10.37 19.12
C ASN A 40 4.62 -9.29 18.18
N ARG A 41 3.73 -8.54 17.52
CA ARG A 41 4.07 -7.32 16.79
C ARG A 41 3.63 -6.08 17.60
N PRO A 42 4.37 -4.97 17.49
CA PRO A 42 3.88 -3.68 17.96
C PRO A 42 2.56 -3.31 17.27
N VAL A 43 1.67 -2.64 18.02
CA VAL A 43 0.39 -2.01 17.59
C VAL A 43 0.13 -2.10 16.09
N SER A 44 -0.69 -3.02 15.62
CA SER A 44 -0.98 -3.17 14.19
C SER A 44 -2.43 -2.84 13.83
N MET A 45 -2.74 -2.85 12.54
CA MET A 45 -4.13 -2.77 12.10
C MET A 45 -4.94 -4.02 12.48
N ALA A 46 -4.28 -5.19 12.52
CA ALA A 46 -4.95 -6.40 12.99
C ALA A 46 -5.31 -6.26 14.47
N ASP A 47 -4.50 -5.58 15.28
CA ASP A 47 -4.83 -5.27 16.67
C ASP A 47 -6.05 -4.35 16.76
N ASN A 48 -6.10 -3.28 15.96
CA ASN A 48 -7.25 -2.37 15.97
C ASN A 48 -8.56 -3.08 15.58
N LEU A 49 -8.53 -3.89 14.52
CA LEU A 49 -9.67 -4.68 14.09
C LEU A 49 -10.05 -5.76 15.11
N PHE A 50 -9.08 -6.48 15.65
CA PHE A 50 -9.33 -7.50 16.66
C PHE A 50 -9.93 -6.89 17.92
N PHE A 51 -9.43 -5.71 18.32
CA PHE A 51 -9.99 -4.97 19.45
C PHE A 51 -11.43 -4.52 19.18
N LEU A 52 -11.71 -3.98 17.98
CA LEU A 52 -13.08 -3.66 17.59
C LEU A 52 -13.98 -4.90 17.70
N ARG A 53 -13.52 -6.08 17.28
CA ARG A 53 -14.27 -7.35 17.41
C ARG A 53 -14.56 -7.73 18.87
N ILE A 54 -13.64 -7.45 19.79
CA ILE A 54 -13.87 -7.63 21.23
C ILE A 54 -14.99 -6.69 21.71
N LEU A 55 -14.92 -5.41 21.33
CA LEU A 55 -15.90 -4.40 21.76
C LEU A 55 -17.33 -4.73 21.31
N VAL A 56 -17.47 -5.40 20.17
CA VAL A 56 -18.76 -5.73 19.57
C VAL A 56 -19.23 -7.15 19.91
N GLY A 57 -18.44 -7.91 20.66
CA GLY A 57 -18.76 -9.26 21.11
C GLY A 57 -18.59 -10.35 20.05
N GLU A 58 -17.94 -10.07 18.92
CA GLU A 58 -17.60 -11.06 17.89
C GLU A 58 -16.38 -11.92 18.24
N ALA A 59 -15.51 -11.40 19.13
CA ALA A 59 -14.33 -12.09 19.61
C ALA A 59 -14.24 -12.00 21.13
N ALA A 60 -13.73 -13.05 21.76
CA ALA A 60 -13.33 -12.98 23.17
C ALA A 60 -11.93 -12.34 23.27
N PRO A 61 -11.63 -11.59 24.35
CA PRO A 61 -10.26 -11.22 24.67
C PRO A 61 -9.37 -12.45 24.69
N LEU A 62 -8.23 -12.37 24.01
CA LEU A 62 -7.26 -13.47 24.02
C LEU A 62 -6.46 -13.45 25.31
N HIS A 63 -6.06 -14.64 25.73
CA HIS A 63 -5.22 -14.85 26.90
C HIS A 63 -4.07 -15.79 26.52
N GLY A 64 -2.94 -15.23 26.09
CA GLY A 64 -1.67 -15.97 25.95
C GLY A 64 -1.58 -16.98 24.79
N GLN A 65 -2.56 -17.00 23.87
CA GLN A 65 -2.45 -17.78 22.63
C GLN A 65 -1.89 -16.88 21.52
N LEU A 66 -0.71 -17.23 21.00
CA LEU A 66 -0.09 -16.49 19.90
C LEU A 66 -0.81 -16.81 18.58
N TYR A 67 -1.28 -15.78 17.87
CA TYR A 67 -1.70 -15.92 16.48
C TYR A 67 -0.50 -15.59 15.58
N PRO A 68 -0.01 -16.53 14.77
CA PRO A 68 1.15 -16.25 13.94
C PRO A 68 0.80 -15.25 12.85
N VAL A 69 1.61 -14.18 12.73
CA VAL A 69 1.64 -13.35 11.52
C VAL A 69 1.91 -14.25 10.32
N LEU A 70 1.04 -14.20 9.33
CA LEU A 70 1.25 -14.93 8.08
C LEU A 70 1.92 -14.00 7.08
N PHE A 71 3.24 -14.16 6.95
CA PHE A 71 3.92 -13.66 5.75
C PHE A 71 3.45 -14.49 4.56
N ASN A 72 2.74 -13.85 3.63
CA ASN A 72 2.33 -14.50 2.40
C ASN A 72 3.22 -13.99 1.25
N PRO A 73 4.30 -14.71 0.89
CA PRO A 73 5.21 -14.26 -0.16
C PRO A 73 4.54 -14.21 -1.54
N TYR A 74 3.39 -14.85 -1.70
CA TYR A 74 2.66 -14.88 -2.96
C TYR A 74 1.85 -13.60 -3.18
N ASP A 75 1.44 -12.94 -2.11
CA ASP A 75 0.76 -11.65 -2.20
C ASP A 75 1.78 -10.55 -2.45
N LEU A 76 1.44 -9.66 -3.36
CA LEU A 76 2.32 -8.55 -3.73
C LEU A 76 1.55 -7.24 -3.72
N LEU A 77 2.08 -6.27 -2.99
CA LEU A 77 1.73 -4.86 -3.08
C LEU A 77 2.83 -4.15 -3.89
N ALA A 78 2.52 -3.71 -5.10
CA ALA A 78 3.52 -3.17 -6.02
C ALA A 78 3.14 -1.78 -6.53
N GLY A 79 4.11 -0.87 -6.53
CA GLY A 79 4.06 0.32 -7.37
C GLY A 79 4.48 -0.04 -8.80
N GLN A 80 4.11 0.80 -9.76
CA GLN A 80 4.60 0.69 -11.13
C GLN A 80 5.58 1.83 -11.44
N PHE A 81 6.68 1.52 -12.12
CA PHE A 81 7.57 2.54 -12.66
C PHE A 81 6.84 3.45 -13.63
N GLN A 82 7.19 4.74 -13.58
CA GLN A 82 6.60 5.75 -14.43
C GLN A 82 7.69 6.59 -15.06
N LYS A 83 7.40 7.13 -16.23
CA LYS A 83 8.26 8.09 -16.92
C LYS A 83 7.53 9.43 -16.97
N ALA A 84 8.21 10.49 -16.56
CA ALA A 84 7.68 11.85 -16.66
C ALA A 84 8.80 12.89 -16.49
N SER A 85 8.66 14.05 -17.12
CA SER A 85 9.68 15.11 -17.12
C SER A 85 9.52 16.02 -15.89
N PRO A 86 10.57 16.76 -15.48
CA PRO A 86 10.42 17.85 -14.50
C PRO A 86 9.29 18.80 -14.90
N GLY A 87 8.36 19.07 -13.97
CA GLY A 87 7.17 19.88 -14.24
C GLY A 87 5.91 19.11 -14.66
N ASP A 88 6.01 17.82 -15.02
CA ASP A 88 4.84 17.00 -15.34
C ASP A 88 4.06 16.55 -14.10
N VAL A 89 2.76 16.27 -14.28
CA VAL A 89 1.95 15.49 -13.33
C VAL A 89 1.88 14.05 -13.83
N VAL A 90 2.27 13.11 -12.98
CA VAL A 90 2.36 11.68 -13.32
C VAL A 90 1.43 10.84 -12.45
N ASN A 91 0.82 9.81 -13.06
CA ASN A 91 0.03 8.80 -12.35
C ASN A 91 0.97 7.70 -11.85
N PHE A 92 0.89 7.37 -10.58
CA PHE A 92 1.63 6.29 -9.94
C PHE A 92 0.62 5.27 -9.39
N PRO A 93 0.26 4.25 -10.20
CA PRO A 93 -0.66 3.22 -9.80
C PRO A 93 0.02 2.23 -8.84
N ILE A 94 -0.75 1.80 -7.84
CA ILE A 94 -0.40 0.78 -6.86
C ILE A 94 -1.35 -0.40 -7.07
N TYR A 95 -0.80 -1.60 -7.17
CA TYR A 95 -1.51 -2.84 -7.46
C TYR A 95 -1.39 -3.83 -6.32
N PHE A 96 -2.43 -4.65 -6.17
CA PHE A 96 -2.35 -5.92 -5.48
C PHE A 96 -2.30 -7.08 -6.46
N ARG A 97 -1.55 -8.14 -6.12
CA ARG A 97 -1.53 -9.42 -6.84
C ARG A 97 -1.63 -10.61 -5.90
N ASN A 98 -2.23 -11.70 -6.39
CA ASN A 98 -2.63 -12.90 -5.63
C ASN A 98 -3.41 -12.64 -4.33
N PHE A 99 -4.00 -11.47 -4.20
CA PHE A 99 -4.59 -10.97 -2.97
C PHE A 99 -5.75 -11.85 -2.49
N GLN A 100 -5.77 -12.18 -1.19
CA GLN A 100 -6.94 -12.79 -0.55
C GLN A 100 -7.99 -11.73 -0.21
N SER A 101 -9.16 -12.13 0.28
CA SER A 101 -10.17 -11.14 0.66
C SER A 101 -9.69 -10.31 1.86
N ALA A 102 -9.87 -8.99 1.81
CA ALA A 102 -9.49 -8.09 2.89
C ALA A 102 -10.65 -7.23 3.41
N GLY A 103 -10.84 -7.23 4.73
CA GLY A 103 -11.78 -6.33 5.42
C GLY A 103 -11.18 -4.99 5.84
N ALA A 104 -9.85 -4.94 5.93
CA ALA A 104 -9.10 -3.70 6.09
C ALA A 104 -7.76 -3.82 5.39
N LEU A 105 -7.18 -2.68 5.02
CA LEU A 105 -5.83 -2.59 4.50
C LEU A 105 -5.13 -1.34 5.05
N SER A 106 -3.82 -1.44 5.22
CA SER A 106 -2.97 -0.29 5.50
C SER A 106 -1.68 -0.42 4.71
N PHE A 107 -1.13 0.70 4.27
CA PHE A 107 0.24 0.77 3.77
C PHE A 107 0.77 2.18 3.84
N LYS A 108 2.09 2.31 3.86
CA LYS A 108 2.75 3.61 3.91
C LYS A 108 3.76 3.74 2.78
N VAL A 109 3.73 4.86 2.08
CA VAL A 109 4.72 5.20 1.05
C VAL A 109 5.51 6.44 1.44
N LYS A 110 6.78 6.48 1.04
CA LYS A 110 7.72 7.58 1.25
C LYS A 110 8.26 8.06 -0.11
N PHE A 111 8.45 9.37 -0.23
CA PHE A 111 9.01 10.03 -1.40
C PHE A 111 9.81 11.27 -0.98
N ASP A 112 10.68 11.80 -1.85
CA ASP A 112 11.40 13.06 -1.57
C ASP A 112 10.47 14.27 -1.84
N PRO A 113 10.05 15.02 -0.80
CA PRO A 113 9.13 16.15 -0.96
C PRO A 113 9.73 17.34 -1.72
N ASN A 114 11.06 17.39 -1.89
CA ASN A 114 11.71 18.42 -2.71
C ASN A 114 11.63 18.09 -4.22
N GLN A 115 11.34 16.84 -4.56
CA GLN A 115 11.32 16.34 -5.94
C GLN A 115 9.90 15.98 -6.40
N LEU A 116 9.06 15.48 -5.49
CA LEU A 116 7.72 15.03 -5.75
C LEU A 116 6.74 15.68 -4.77
N SER A 117 5.62 16.18 -5.28
CA SER A 117 4.50 16.67 -4.49
C SER A 117 3.26 15.86 -4.83
N LEU A 118 2.61 15.25 -3.82
CA LEU A 118 1.37 14.53 -4.02
C LEU A 118 0.23 15.51 -4.29
N VAL A 119 -0.34 15.46 -5.49
CA VAL A 119 -1.41 16.36 -5.96
C VAL A 119 -2.78 15.79 -5.64
N ALA A 120 -2.97 14.49 -5.87
CA ALA A 120 -4.25 13.83 -5.67
C ALA A 120 -4.10 12.33 -5.45
N VAL A 121 -5.14 11.73 -4.88
CA VAL A 121 -5.30 10.28 -4.77
C VAL A 121 -6.59 9.90 -5.49
N ASP A 122 -6.48 9.05 -6.51
CA ASP A 122 -7.59 8.63 -7.37
C ASP A 122 -7.93 7.16 -7.11
N THR A 123 -9.21 6.92 -6.85
CA THR A 123 -9.78 5.62 -6.49
C THR A 123 -10.90 5.17 -7.42
N ALA A 124 -11.32 5.99 -8.39
CA ALA A 124 -12.54 5.74 -9.15
C ALA A 124 -12.49 4.43 -9.96
N ALA A 125 -11.31 4.08 -10.48
CA ALA A 125 -11.06 2.85 -11.24
C ALA A 125 -10.26 1.80 -10.44
N THR A 126 -10.38 1.81 -9.12
CA THR A 126 -9.61 0.90 -8.25
C THR A 126 -10.50 -0.12 -7.55
N ARG A 127 -9.86 -1.15 -7.01
CA ARG A 127 -10.51 -2.22 -6.22
C ARG A 127 -10.97 -1.75 -4.85
N VAL A 128 -10.73 -0.50 -4.46
CA VAL A 128 -11.17 0.09 -3.19
C VAL A 128 -12.15 1.25 -3.41
N SER A 129 -12.64 1.44 -4.64
CA SER A 129 -13.62 2.48 -4.98
C SER A 129 -14.89 2.40 -4.14
N PHE A 130 -15.30 1.20 -3.71
CA PHE A 130 -16.48 1.03 -2.85
C PHE A 130 -16.28 1.52 -1.40
N TRP A 131 -15.04 1.82 -0.99
CA TRP A 131 -14.75 2.45 0.30
C TRP A 131 -14.72 3.97 0.22
N THR A 132 -14.74 4.55 -0.99
CA THR A 132 -15.02 5.98 -1.10
C THR A 132 -16.48 6.24 -0.80
N TYR A 133 -16.72 7.25 0.03
CA TYR A 133 -18.06 7.75 0.30
C TYR A 133 -18.63 8.34 -1.00
N ASP A 134 -19.82 7.89 -1.41
CA ASP A 134 -20.55 8.48 -2.54
C ASP A 134 -21.10 9.84 -2.08
N ASP A 135 -20.31 10.90 -2.32
CA ASP A 135 -20.66 12.27 -1.95
C ASP A 135 -21.47 12.99 -3.04
N SER A 136 -22.26 12.26 -3.84
CA SER A 136 -23.22 12.90 -4.76
C SER A 136 -24.24 13.83 -4.08
N ALA A 137 -24.20 13.94 -2.74
CA ALA A 137 -25.02 14.84 -1.95
C ALA A 137 -24.34 16.14 -1.47
N HIS A 138 -23.01 16.29 -1.38
CA HIS A 138 -22.37 17.52 -0.86
C HIS A 138 -21.32 18.14 -1.80
N THR A 139 -21.59 19.37 -2.24
CA THR A 139 -20.77 20.16 -3.16
C THR A 139 -19.72 21.03 -2.45
N GLU A 140 -18.50 20.97 -3.00
CA GLU A 140 -17.48 22.03 -3.14
C GLU A 140 -16.60 22.46 -1.93
N GLY A 141 -15.36 21.95 -1.92
CA GLY A 141 -14.22 22.54 -1.19
C GLY A 141 -12.90 21.81 -1.48
N ILE A 142 -12.01 22.37 -2.33
CA ILE A 142 -10.77 21.74 -2.83
C ILE A 142 -9.68 21.52 -1.74
N TYR A 143 -9.87 22.02 -0.52
CA TYR A 143 -8.99 21.76 0.62
C TYR A 143 -9.74 21.41 1.92
N ASP A 144 -11.06 21.25 1.85
CA ASP A 144 -11.86 20.87 3.00
C ASP A 144 -12.10 19.36 2.91
N SER A 145 -11.33 18.63 3.71
CA SER A 145 -11.47 17.21 4.05
C SER A 145 -12.00 16.34 2.91
N VAL A 146 -11.15 15.49 2.34
CA VAL A 146 -11.62 14.22 1.80
C VAL A 146 -12.46 13.59 2.92
N LYS A 147 -13.79 13.73 2.86
CA LYS A 147 -14.75 13.06 3.73
C LYS A 147 -14.76 11.62 3.26
N THR A 148 -13.64 11.03 3.61
CA THR A 148 -13.22 9.67 3.38
C THR A 148 -14.26 8.83 4.07
N GLY A 149 -14.93 7.97 3.31
CA GLY A 149 -15.78 6.96 3.92
C GLY A 149 -14.88 6.00 4.69
N ASP A 150 -14.82 4.78 4.20
CA ASP A 150 -14.06 3.72 4.84
C ASP A 150 -12.56 3.78 4.47
N LEU A 151 -12.09 4.79 3.72
CA LEU A 151 -10.73 4.92 3.18
C LEU A 151 -10.06 6.24 3.61
N ASN A 152 -9.17 6.21 4.59
CA ASN A 152 -8.52 7.36 5.22
C ASN A 152 -7.07 7.55 4.73
N PHE A 153 -6.62 8.80 4.73
CA PHE A 153 -5.26 9.18 4.38
C PHE A 153 -4.68 10.11 5.44
N ALA A 154 -3.48 9.81 5.93
CA ALA A 154 -2.68 10.70 6.74
C ALA A 154 -1.46 11.16 5.93
N PHE A 155 -1.28 12.48 5.84
CA PHE A 155 -0.23 13.11 5.05
C PHE A 155 0.82 13.69 5.97
N ASP A 156 2.08 13.44 5.64
CA ASP A 156 3.23 14.15 6.21
C ASP A 156 4.18 14.54 5.08
N THR A 157 5.14 15.40 5.37
CA THR A 157 6.13 15.89 4.41
C THR A 157 6.95 14.72 3.86
N GLY A 158 6.67 14.34 2.61
CA GLY A 158 7.34 13.23 1.93
C GLY A 158 6.77 11.85 2.26
N GLN A 159 5.58 11.77 2.86
CA GLN A 159 4.97 10.50 3.24
C GLN A 159 3.45 10.52 3.03
N LEU A 160 2.92 9.37 2.65
CA LEU A 160 1.49 9.10 2.63
C LEU A 160 1.25 7.81 3.39
N PHE A 161 0.42 7.88 4.42
CA PHE A 161 -0.14 6.71 5.06
C PHE A 161 -1.58 6.52 4.60
N LEU A 162 -1.86 5.36 4.04
CA LEU A 162 -3.20 4.96 3.67
C LEU A 162 -3.69 3.94 4.67
N PHE A 163 -4.92 4.15 5.13
CA PHE A 163 -5.63 3.19 5.94
C PHE A 163 -7.09 3.05 5.48
N ALA A 164 -7.55 1.84 5.24
CA ALA A 164 -8.93 1.57 4.86
C ALA A 164 -9.54 0.44 5.68
N PHE A 165 -10.75 0.65 6.18
CA PHE A 165 -11.60 -0.31 6.88
C PHE A 165 -13.03 0.20 6.90
N CYS A 166 -14.01 -0.69 7.01
CA CYS A 166 -15.39 -0.25 7.09
C CYS A 166 -15.72 0.48 8.41
N GLN A 167 -15.72 1.81 8.40
CA GLN A 167 -16.12 2.68 9.51
C GLN A 167 -17.64 2.74 9.67
N SER A 168 -18.34 2.72 8.54
CA SER A 168 -19.80 2.89 8.46
C SER A 168 -20.57 1.58 8.56
N CYS A 169 -19.86 0.45 8.66
CA CYS A 169 -20.49 -0.83 8.88
C CYS A 169 -21.05 -0.87 10.31
N THR A 170 -22.36 -1.04 10.41
CA THR A 170 -22.99 -1.56 11.63
C THR A 170 -22.33 -2.88 12.05
N PHE A 171 -22.46 -3.22 13.32
CA PHE A 171 -21.86 -4.45 13.85
C PHE A 171 -22.29 -5.71 13.08
N ASP A 172 -23.50 -5.72 12.51
CA ASP A 172 -24.01 -6.87 11.74
C ASP A 172 -23.43 -6.98 10.30
N ASN A 173 -22.66 -6.00 9.83
CA ASN A 173 -22.21 -5.94 8.44
C ASN A 173 -20.73 -5.54 8.25
N LEU A 174 -19.88 -5.73 9.27
CA LEU A 174 -18.42 -5.46 9.23
C LEU A 174 -17.71 -6.06 8.00
N TYR A 175 -18.23 -7.17 7.45
CA TYR A 175 -17.68 -7.84 6.26
C TYR A 175 -18.50 -7.64 4.97
N SER A 176 -19.43 -6.69 4.97
CA SER A 176 -20.23 -6.38 3.77
C SER A 176 -19.44 -5.58 2.72
N LYS A 177 -18.38 -4.88 3.13
CA LYS A 177 -17.48 -4.12 2.25
C LYS A 177 -16.06 -4.65 2.35
N VAL A 178 -15.75 -5.63 1.52
CA VAL A 178 -14.46 -6.31 1.51
C VAL A 178 -13.84 -6.23 0.14
N VAL A 179 -12.53 -6.04 0.08
CA VAL A 179 -11.81 -6.19 -1.18
C VAL A 179 -11.83 -7.67 -1.50
N SER A 180 -12.45 -8.04 -2.63
CA SER A 180 -12.54 -9.44 -3.05
C SER A 180 -11.15 -10.01 -3.37
N PRO A 181 -10.96 -11.34 -3.38
CA PRO A 181 -9.70 -11.93 -3.84
C PRO A 181 -9.36 -11.58 -5.30
N GLY A 182 -8.08 -11.59 -5.67
CA GLY A 182 -7.63 -11.42 -7.06
C GLY A 182 -6.55 -10.35 -7.25
N GLU A 183 -6.42 -9.82 -8.46
CA GLU A 183 -5.39 -8.83 -8.83
C GLU A 183 -6.02 -7.53 -9.35
N GLY A 184 -5.29 -6.42 -9.22
CA GLY A 184 -5.65 -5.15 -9.84
C GLY A 184 -5.24 -3.93 -9.04
N MET A 185 -5.47 -2.76 -9.62
CA MET A 185 -5.09 -1.46 -9.05
C MET A 185 -5.92 -1.17 -7.79
N ILE A 186 -5.25 -0.84 -6.69
CA ILE A 186 -5.90 -0.39 -5.46
C ILE A 186 -5.85 1.12 -5.29
N LEU A 187 -4.86 1.79 -5.86
CA LEU A 187 -4.73 3.23 -5.74
C LEU A 187 -4.04 3.80 -6.96
N ASN A 188 -4.39 5.02 -7.35
CA ASN A 188 -3.61 5.78 -8.30
C ASN A 188 -3.21 7.13 -7.68
N LEU A 189 -1.94 7.26 -7.33
CA LEU A 189 -1.38 8.50 -6.77
C LEU A 189 -1.00 9.45 -7.90
N LYS A 190 -1.34 10.73 -7.81
CA LYS A 190 -0.90 11.74 -8.79
C LYS A 190 0.18 12.60 -8.17
N PHE A 191 1.38 12.55 -8.73
CA PHE A 191 2.51 13.36 -8.27
C PHE A 191 2.84 14.47 -9.27
N GLN A 192 3.04 15.68 -8.77
CA GLN A 192 3.70 16.77 -9.48
C GLN A 192 5.21 16.60 -9.30
N ILE A 193 5.94 16.53 -10.39
CA ILE A 193 7.41 16.50 -10.39
C ILE A 193 7.91 17.94 -10.31
N SER A 194 8.85 18.19 -9.41
CA SER A 194 9.47 19.51 -9.27
C SER A 194 10.12 19.95 -10.59
N ASN A 195 9.99 21.23 -10.94
CA ASN A 195 10.71 21.82 -12.08
C ASN A 195 12.24 21.77 -11.89
N SER A 196 12.71 21.66 -10.64
CA SER A 196 14.13 21.52 -10.32
C SER A 196 14.58 20.06 -10.20
N ALA A 197 13.72 19.09 -10.55
CA ALA A 197 14.09 17.70 -10.44
C ALA A 197 15.24 17.35 -11.38
N PRO A 198 16.23 16.57 -10.91
CA PRO A 198 17.36 16.18 -11.75
C PRO A 198 16.84 15.32 -12.91
N ALA A 199 17.30 15.61 -14.12
CA ALA A 199 17.00 14.79 -15.30
C ALA A 199 17.72 13.43 -15.23
N ASN A 200 17.19 12.44 -15.94
CA ASN A 200 17.76 11.08 -16.04
C ASN A 200 18.01 10.43 -14.67
N THR A 201 17.12 10.70 -13.71
CA THR A 201 17.23 10.21 -12.33
C THR A 201 15.94 9.50 -11.94
N LEU A 202 16.07 8.38 -11.23
CA LEU A 202 14.94 7.72 -10.59
C LEU A 202 14.59 8.48 -9.31
N LEU A 203 13.35 8.94 -9.22
CA LEU A 203 12.74 9.51 -8.02
C LEU A 203 11.97 8.39 -7.30
N PRO A 204 12.53 7.79 -6.24
CA PRO A 204 11.93 6.62 -5.62
C PRO A 204 10.65 6.96 -4.86
N ILE A 205 9.68 6.05 -4.93
CA ILE A 205 8.47 6.02 -4.12
C ILE A 205 8.46 4.64 -3.43
N GLU A 206 8.81 4.64 -2.15
CA GLU A 206 9.14 3.43 -1.41
C GLU A 206 8.03 3.04 -0.45
N PHE A 207 7.65 1.77 -0.44
CA PHE A 207 6.86 1.23 0.67
C PHE A 207 7.73 1.16 1.92
N ILE A 208 7.24 1.75 3.01
CA ILE A 208 7.89 1.60 4.31
C ILE A 208 7.47 0.25 4.88
N THR A 209 8.44 -0.62 5.17
CA THR A 209 8.23 -1.93 5.80
C THR A 209 8.65 -1.96 7.26
N GLU A 210 8.93 -0.80 7.85
CA GLU A 210 9.43 -0.71 9.22
C GLU A 210 8.37 -1.18 10.24
N GLU A 211 8.66 -2.31 10.88
CA GLU A 211 7.82 -2.97 11.88
C GLU A 211 7.65 -2.11 13.17
N ASN A 212 8.53 -1.13 13.40
CA ASN A 212 8.66 -0.41 14.66
C ASN A 212 7.60 0.66 14.94
N LEU A 213 6.71 0.97 13.99
CA LEU A 213 5.66 1.97 14.17
C LEU A 213 4.25 1.42 13.93
N GLY A 214 4.09 0.10 13.83
CA GLY A 214 2.75 -0.48 13.69
C GLY A 214 2.09 -0.32 12.32
N HIS A 215 2.75 0.38 11.41
CA HIS A 215 2.28 0.65 10.06
C HIS A 215 2.72 -0.47 9.13
N TYR A 216 2.09 -1.62 9.26
CA TYR A 216 2.32 -2.72 8.33
C TYR A 216 1.65 -2.40 7.00
N ASN A 217 2.37 -2.70 5.92
CA ASN A 217 1.70 -3.02 4.67
C ASN A 217 1.01 -4.34 4.93
N ALA A 218 -0.28 -4.31 5.23
CA ALA A 218 -0.98 -5.49 5.67
C ALA A 218 -2.46 -5.38 5.42
N TYR A 219 -3.11 -6.53 5.47
CA TYR A 219 -4.55 -6.61 5.39
C TYR A 219 -5.07 -7.72 6.30
N ALA A 220 -6.29 -7.54 6.78
CA ALA A 220 -6.97 -8.53 7.62
C ALA A 220 -7.86 -9.41 6.75
N ASN A 221 -7.64 -10.72 6.81
CA ASN A 221 -8.44 -11.69 6.08
C ASN A 221 -9.87 -11.71 6.65
N THR A 222 -10.87 -11.65 5.80
CA THR A 222 -12.29 -11.69 6.22
C THR A 222 -12.70 -13.03 6.83
N GLN A 223 -12.02 -14.12 6.48
CA GLN A 223 -12.24 -15.46 7.03
C GLN A 223 -11.59 -15.67 8.40
N ASP A 224 -10.48 -14.96 8.65
CA ASP A 224 -9.77 -14.96 9.93
C ASP A 224 -9.24 -13.54 10.22
N PRO A 225 -10.09 -12.64 10.73
CA PRO A 225 -9.73 -11.23 10.95
C PRO A 225 -8.69 -11.05 12.03
N SER A 226 -8.43 -12.09 12.82
CA SER A 226 -7.35 -12.13 13.81
C SER A 226 -5.98 -12.32 13.16
N ARG A 227 -5.90 -12.64 11.85
CA ARG A 227 -4.64 -12.78 11.13
C ARG A 227 -4.29 -11.51 10.38
N LEU A 228 -3.12 -10.96 10.73
CA LEU A 228 -2.40 -10.00 9.91
C LEU A 228 -1.72 -10.76 8.76
N ILE A 229 -2.07 -10.40 7.53
CA ILE A 229 -1.33 -10.84 6.34
C ILE A 229 -0.42 -9.71 5.89
N ILE A 230 0.89 -10.00 5.84
CA ILE A 230 1.90 -9.08 5.31
C ILE A 230 2.27 -9.56 3.90
N PRO A 231 1.86 -8.84 2.83
CA PRO A 231 2.30 -9.14 1.48
C PRO A 231 3.77 -8.77 1.29
N SER A 232 4.38 -9.35 0.26
CA SER A 232 5.61 -8.79 -0.28
C SER A 232 5.33 -7.37 -0.81
N VAL A 233 6.30 -6.47 -0.69
CA VAL A 233 6.20 -5.14 -1.30
C VAL A 233 7.22 -4.97 -2.40
N PHE A 234 6.82 -4.23 -3.43
CA PHE A 234 7.72 -3.84 -4.52
C PHE A 234 7.60 -2.33 -4.73
N SER A 235 8.61 -1.61 -4.23
CA SER A 235 8.77 -0.18 -4.43
C SER A 235 9.10 0.12 -5.89
N ALA A 236 8.68 1.29 -6.35
CA ALA A 236 8.95 1.77 -7.70
C ALA A 236 9.33 3.26 -7.64
N GLY A 237 9.23 3.97 -8.76
CA GLY A 237 9.48 5.40 -8.78
C GLY A 237 9.15 6.04 -10.10
N VAL A 238 9.54 7.30 -10.22
CA VAL A 238 9.38 8.09 -11.43
C VAL A 238 10.75 8.38 -12.02
N TYR A 239 11.00 7.91 -13.23
CA TYR A 239 12.22 8.22 -13.96
C TYR A 239 12.06 9.49 -14.79
N THR A 240 12.96 10.44 -14.59
CA THR A 240 12.93 11.77 -15.23
C THR A 240 13.65 11.85 -16.57
N GLY A 241 14.17 10.73 -17.07
CA GLY A 241 14.92 10.66 -18.31
C GLY A 241 14.20 9.96 -19.46
N LEU A 242 14.96 9.74 -20.53
CA LEU A 242 14.58 8.78 -21.57
C LEU A 242 15.19 7.43 -21.20
N PRO A 243 14.39 6.46 -20.72
CA PRO A 243 14.91 5.14 -20.38
C PRO A 243 15.46 4.48 -21.65
N GLN A 244 16.59 3.79 -21.50
CA GLN A 244 17.20 3.02 -22.58
C GLN A 244 16.35 1.77 -22.85
N SER A 245 16.22 1.33 -24.11
CA SER A 245 15.57 0.05 -24.40
C SER A 245 16.26 -1.09 -23.62
N GLY A 246 15.47 -1.92 -22.94
CA GLY A 246 15.94 -2.95 -22.01
C GLY A 246 16.09 -2.51 -20.55
N ASP A 247 16.09 -1.21 -20.24
CA ASP A 247 16.09 -0.69 -18.85
C ASP A 247 14.67 -0.78 -18.26
N VAL A 248 14.21 -2.01 -18.04
CA VAL A 248 12.88 -2.35 -17.54
C VAL A 248 12.69 -1.85 -16.10
N TYR A 249 13.76 -1.75 -15.32
CA TYR A 249 13.73 -1.17 -13.98
C TYR A 249 13.67 0.36 -13.98
N THR A 250 13.96 1.00 -15.12
CA THR A 250 13.95 2.46 -15.32
C THR A 250 14.86 3.21 -14.34
N ASP A 251 16.00 2.62 -14.00
CA ASP A 251 17.00 3.25 -13.12
C ASP A 251 18.16 3.90 -13.88
N GLY A 252 18.10 3.85 -15.22
CA GLY A 252 19.14 4.34 -16.12
C GLY A 252 20.31 3.38 -16.29
N LYS A 253 20.23 2.14 -15.80
CA LYS A 253 21.31 1.16 -15.86
C LYS A 253 20.82 -0.19 -16.38
N LEU A 254 21.30 -0.57 -17.55
CA LEU A 254 21.07 -1.91 -18.08
C LEU A 254 21.87 -2.97 -17.31
N ASN A 255 21.20 -3.81 -16.52
CA ASN A 255 21.85 -4.83 -15.69
C ASN A 255 20.95 -6.06 -15.40
N VAL A 256 21.43 -6.97 -14.54
CA VAL A 256 20.73 -8.22 -14.22
C VAL A 256 19.34 -8.01 -13.58
N VAL A 257 19.12 -6.87 -12.93
CA VAL A 257 17.82 -6.52 -12.35
C VAL A 257 16.76 -6.38 -13.45
N ASP A 258 17.09 -5.81 -14.60
CA ASP A 258 16.17 -5.68 -15.73
C ASP A 258 15.74 -7.04 -16.28
N ILE A 259 16.70 -7.95 -16.43
CA ILE A 259 16.44 -9.34 -16.84
C ILE A 259 15.47 -10.01 -15.86
N VAL A 260 15.72 -9.88 -14.55
CA VAL A 260 14.88 -10.48 -13.51
C VAL A 260 13.46 -9.92 -13.55
N LEU A 261 13.29 -8.62 -13.78
CA LEU A 261 11.97 -8.00 -13.88
C LEU A 261 11.21 -8.46 -15.12
N LEU A 262 11.87 -8.53 -16.27
CA LEU A 262 11.26 -9.00 -17.51
C LEU A 262 10.82 -10.47 -17.40
N VAL A 263 11.66 -11.32 -16.81
CA VAL A 263 11.35 -12.73 -16.51
C VAL A 263 10.18 -12.83 -15.52
N ASN A 264 10.17 -12.01 -14.46
CA ASN A 264 9.06 -12.01 -13.51
C ASN A 264 7.75 -11.53 -14.15
N TYR A 265 7.82 -10.58 -15.10
CA TYR A 265 6.66 -10.18 -15.89
C TYR A 265 6.12 -11.37 -16.70
N ILE A 266 6.96 -12.03 -17.48
CA ILE A 266 6.57 -13.15 -18.36
C ILE A 266 6.05 -14.36 -17.57
N PHE A 267 6.78 -14.80 -16.54
CA PHE A 267 6.53 -16.09 -15.90
C PHE A 267 5.80 -16.00 -14.57
N LYS A 268 5.82 -14.83 -13.91
CA LYS A 268 5.14 -14.61 -12.63
C LYS A 268 4.01 -13.59 -12.74
N GLY A 269 3.77 -13.05 -13.94
CA GLY A 269 2.72 -12.07 -14.22
C GLY A 269 2.95 -10.70 -13.58
N PHE A 270 4.19 -10.32 -13.24
CA PHE A 270 4.47 -9.00 -12.64
C PHE A 270 3.91 -7.85 -13.51
N LEU A 271 3.96 -6.62 -13.00
CA LEU A 271 3.49 -5.48 -13.78
C LEU A 271 4.31 -5.35 -15.08
N PRO A 272 3.66 -5.05 -16.22
CA PRO A 272 4.37 -4.83 -17.47
C PRO A 272 5.32 -3.64 -17.36
N PRO A 273 6.44 -3.66 -18.12
CA PRO A 273 7.29 -2.49 -18.29
C PRO A 273 6.47 -1.27 -18.72
N ASN A 274 6.87 -0.09 -18.24
CA ASN A 274 6.19 1.16 -18.58
C ASN A 274 7.21 2.24 -18.97
N PRO A 275 7.29 2.63 -20.26
CA PRO A 275 6.46 2.15 -21.37
C PRO A 275 6.73 0.68 -21.75
N ASN A 276 5.74 0.03 -22.39
CA ASN A 276 5.84 -1.37 -22.81
C ASN A 276 7.07 -1.64 -23.69
N SER A 277 7.42 -0.67 -24.54
CA SER A 277 8.60 -0.71 -25.43
C SER A 277 9.95 -0.83 -24.73
N LEU A 278 10.01 -0.78 -23.39
CA LEU A 278 11.23 -1.07 -22.64
C LEU A 278 11.52 -2.56 -22.54
N GLY A 279 10.48 -3.40 -22.55
CA GLY A 279 10.63 -4.86 -22.51
C GLY A 279 10.52 -5.53 -23.88
N ASP A 280 9.98 -4.83 -24.89
CA ASP A 280 9.87 -5.30 -26.29
C ASP A 280 11.11 -4.85 -27.07
N LEU A 281 12.11 -5.72 -27.13
CA LEU A 281 13.46 -5.46 -27.63
C LEU A 281 13.64 -5.79 -29.11
N ASP A 282 12.83 -6.68 -29.69
CA ASP A 282 12.78 -6.90 -31.13
C ASP A 282 11.70 -6.10 -31.87
N SER A 283 10.90 -5.33 -31.12
CA SER A 283 9.85 -4.46 -31.64
C SER A 283 8.72 -5.21 -32.34
N ASP A 284 8.41 -6.43 -31.91
CA ASP A 284 7.31 -7.23 -32.45
C ASP A 284 5.96 -6.98 -31.76
N SER A 285 5.93 -6.10 -30.75
CA SER A 285 4.77 -5.72 -29.91
C SER A 285 4.35 -6.73 -28.86
N ASP A 286 5.01 -7.89 -28.79
CA ASP A 286 4.89 -8.83 -27.69
C ASP A 286 6.10 -8.66 -26.75
N ILE A 287 5.96 -9.14 -25.51
CA ILE A 287 7.08 -9.19 -24.56
C ILE A 287 7.19 -10.63 -24.10
N ASP A 288 8.20 -11.34 -24.60
CA ASP A 288 8.36 -12.77 -24.41
C ASP A 288 9.82 -13.21 -24.16
N LEU A 289 10.08 -14.50 -24.33
CA LEU A 289 11.41 -15.08 -24.06
C LEU A 289 12.47 -14.56 -25.06
N ALA A 290 12.10 -14.20 -26.29
CA ALA A 290 13.01 -13.62 -27.27
C ALA A 290 13.61 -12.31 -26.76
N ASP A 291 12.79 -11.43 -26.18
CA ASP A 291 13.25 -10.18 -25.58
C ASP A 291 14.20 -10.41 -24.42
N VAL A 292 13.90 -11.37 -23.55
CA VAL A 292 14.81 -11.75 -22.46
C VAL A 292 16.17 -12.18 -23.01
N MET A 293 16.19 -12.97 -24.09
CA MET A 293 17.44 -13.41 -24.73
C MET A 293 18.20 -12.23 -25.35
N LEU A 294 17.52 -11.27 -25.97
CA LEU A 294 18.12 -10.05 -26.49
C LEU A 294 18.72 -9.19 -25.37
N LEU A 295 17.99 -9.03 -24.26
CA LEU A 295 18.46 -8.29 -23.10
C LEU A 295 19.73 -8.89 -22.49
N VAL A 296 19.75 -10.23 -22.35
CA VAL A 296 20.93 -10.97 -21.88
C VAL A 296 22.12 -10.73 -22.80
N ASN A 297 21.94 -10.82 -24.12
CA ASN A 297 23.01 -10.58 -25.11
C ASN A 297 23.48 -9.11 -25.14
N GLN A 298 22.62 -8.17 -24.74
CA GLN A 298 22.99 -6.75 -24.66
C GLN A 298 23.85 -6.46 -23.40
N ILE A 299 23.69 -7.26 -22.34
CA ILE A 299 24.40 -7.09 -21.06
C ILE A 299 25.73 -7.88 -21.02
N TYR A 300 25.80 -9.07 -21.66
CA TYR A 300 26.94 -10.01 -21.60
C TYR A 300 27.56 -10.30 -22.96
#